data_AF-A0A7X2MQD3-F1
#
_entry.id   AF-A0A7X2MQD3-F1
#
_cell.length_a   1.000
_cell.length_b   1.000
_cell.length_c   1.000
_cell.angle_alpha   90.00
_cell.angle_beta   90.00
_cell.angle_gamma   90.00
#
_symmetry.space_group_name_H-M   'P 1'
#
loop_
_entity.id
_entity.type
_entity.pdbx_description
1 polymer ?
#
loop_
_entity_poly.entity_id
_entity_poly.type
_entity_poly.pdbx_seq_one_letter_code
_entity_poly.pdbx_strand_id
1 'polypeptide(L)' 'MTELNAKLASAWEGFAEGEWQNSVNVRDFIQKNYTPYEGDESFLAGATEATTKLWESVLEGIKIE' A
#
# COMPACT_ATOMS: atom_id res chain seq x y z
N MET A 1 -14.47 22.70 -2.69
CA MET A 1 -13.43 22.46 -3.71
C MET A 1 -12.11 22.53 -2.99
N THR A 2 -11.52 21.38 -2.70
CA THR A 2 -10.22 21.33 -2.04
C THR A 2 -9.19 21.75 -3.06
N GLU A 3 -8.54 22.89 -2.87
CA GLU A 3 -7.38 23.24 -3.69
C GLU A 3 -6.36 22.10 -3.55
N LEU A 4 -6.06 21.44 -4.67
CA LEU A 4 -5.09 20.37 -4.72
C LEU A 4 -3.71 20.99 -4.44
N ASN A 5 -3.28 20.95 -3.19
CA ASN A 5 -1.93 21.40 -2.87
C ASN A 5 -0.91 20.46 -3.54
N ALA A 6 0.29 20.95 -3.82
CA ALA A 6 1.30 20.22 -4.58
C ALA A 6 1.63 18.82 -4.02
N LYS A 7 1.41 18.59 -2.71
CA LYS A 7 1.62 17.28 -2.08
C LYS A 7 0.60 16.26 -2.57
N LEU A 8 -0.68 16.64 -2.67
CA LEU A 8 -1.74 15.75 -3.14
C LEU A 8 -1.56 15.44 -4.63
N ALA A 9 -1.23 16.44 -5.45
CA ALA A 9 -0.97 16.24 -6.87
C ALA A 9 0.15 15.23 -7.12
N SER A 10 1.27 15.37 -6.40
CA SER A 10 2.39 14.44 -6.52
C SER A 10 2.08 13.05 -5.96
N ALA A 11 1.37 12.95 -4.84
CA ALA A 11 1.04 11.67 -4.24
C ALA A 11 -0.05 10.89 -5.00
N TRP A 12 -0.87 11.57 -5.80
CA TRP A 12 -2.00 10.98 -6.52
C TRP A 12 -1.76 10.79 -8.02
N GLU A 13 -0.54 11.04 -8.48
CA GLU A 13 -0.16 10.87 -9.87
C GLU A 13 -0.44 9.43 -10.35
N GLY A 14 -1.17 9.30 -11.46
CA GLY A 14 -1.53 8.01 -12.06
C GLY A 14 -2.78 7.33 -11.50
N PHE A 15 -3.38 7.83 -10.43
CA PHE A 15 -4.67 7.32 -9.96
C PHE A 15 -5.85 7.89 -10.77
N ALA A 16 -6.87 7.07 -11.00
CA ALA A 16 -8.13 7.46 -11.60
C ALA A 16 -8.91 8.42 -10.68
N GLU A 17 -9.38 9.52 -11.27
CA GLU A 17 -10.16 10.56 -10.58
C GLU A 17 -11.49 10.02 -10.03
N GLY A 18 -11.95 10.61 -8.92
CA GLY A 18 -13.19 10.21 -8.26
C GLY A 18 -13.60 11.15 -7.11
N GLU A 19 -14.72 10.81 -6.45
CA GLU A 19 -15.23 11.54 -5.29
C GLU A 19 -14.22 11.55 -4.13
N TRP A 20 -13.35 10.55 -4.09
CA TRP A 20 -12.28 10.39 -3.11
C TRP A 20 -11.28 11.57 -3.09
N GLN A 21 -11.16 12.35 -4.17
CA GLN A 21 -10.29 13.53 -4.22
C GLN A 21 -10.91 14.74 -3.49
N ASN A 22 -12.23 14.77 -3.37
CA ASN A 22 -13.00 15.91 -2.87
C ASN A 22 -13.65 15.65 -1.51
N SER A 23 -13.69 14.38 -1.07
CA SER A 23 -14.25 13.94 0.20
C SER A 23 -13.50 12.70 0.70
N VAL A 24 -13.55 12.44 2.01
CA VAL A 24 -12.97 11.21 2.57
C VAL A 24 -13.82 10.01 2.15
N ASN A 25 -13.45 9.39 1.02
CA ASN A 25 -14.15 8.25 0.45
C ASN A 25 -13.16 7.18 -0.04
N VAL A 26 -12.62 6.40 0.91
CA VAL A 26 -11.65 5.34 0.62
C VAL A 26 -12.25 4.22 -0.26
N ARG A 27 -13.57 4.00 -0.18
CA ARG A 27 -14.25 3.00 -1.01
C ARG A 27 -14.18 3.37 -2.49
N ASP A 28 -14.49 4.61 -2.85
CA ASP A 28 -14.41 5.10 -4.23
C ASP A 28 -12.97 5.04 -4.77
N PHE A 29 -11.98 5.42 -3.96
CA PHE A 29 -10.57 5.29 -4.31
C PHE A 29 -10.19 3.85 -4.66
N ILE A 30 -10.49 2.88 -3.77
CA ILE A 30 -10.15 1.47 -3.99
C ILE A 30 -10.83 0.98 -5.26
N GLN A 31 -12.14 1.15 -5.40
CA GLN A 31 -12.91 0.65 -6.54
C GLN A 31 -12.41 1.16 -7.89
N LYS A 32 -11.89 2.40 -7.94
CA LYS A 32 -11.38 3.01 -9.18
C LYS A 32 -9.92 2.65 -9.51
N ASN A 33 -9.13 2.22 -8.52
CA ASN A 33 -7.67 2.15 -8.67
C ASN A 33 -7.06 0.77 -8.43
N TYR A 34 -7.78 -0.18 -7.82
CA TYR A 34 -7.27 -1.53 -7.68
C TYR A 34 -7.27 -2.28 -9.02
N THR A 35 -6.27 -3.14 -9.21
CA THR A 35 -6.25 -4.10 -10.31
C THR A 35 -6.63 -5.47 -9.73
N PRO A 36 -7.78 -6.05 -10.09
CA PRO A 36 -8.09 -7.43 -9.74
C PRO A 36 -6.98 -8.37 -10.23
N TYR A 37 -6.55 -9.27 -9.36
CA TYR A 37 -5.55 -10.29 -9.70
C TYR A 37 -6.19 -11.67 -9.58
N GLU A 38 -6.29 -12.35 -10.72
CA GLU A 38 -6.88 -13.70 -10.85
C GLU A 38 -5.82 -14.76 -11.23
N GLY A 39 -4.53 -14.40 -11.16
CA GLY A 39 -3.42 -15.31 -11.39
C GLY A 39 -3.05 -16.14 -10.17
N ASP A 40 -1.82 -16.65 -10.13
CA ASP A 40 -1.31 -17.54 -9.08
C ASP A 40 -0.12 -16.94 -8.32
N GLU A 41 0.46 -17.70 -7.40
CA GLU A 41 1.57 -17.28 -6.55
C GLU A 41 2.94 -17.20 -7.26
N SER A 42 3.03 -17.48 -8.56
CA SER A 42 4.32 -17.58 -9.26
C SER A 42 5.13 -16.27 -9.30
N PHE A 43 4.48 -15.11 -9.14
CA PHE A 43 5.16 -13.81 -9.09
C PHE A 43 5.74 -13.46 -7.71
N LEU A 44 5.43 -14.25 -6.67
CA LEU A 44 5.82 -13.94 -5.30
C LEU A 44 7.36 -13.94 -5.16
N ALA A 45 7.89 -12.86 -4.59
CA ALA A 45 9.29 -12.75 -4.22
C ALA A 45 9.50 -13.20 -2.76
N GLY A 46 10.67 -13.77 -2.48
CA GLY A 46 11.09 -14.13 -1.13
C GLY A 46 11.42 -12.91 -0.25
N ALA A 47 11.63 -13.16 1.05
CA ALA A 47 12.02 -12.12 2.00
C ALA A 47 13.39 -11.52 1.65
N THR A 48 13.57 -10.24 1.96
CA THR A 48 14.87 -9.57 1.84
C THR A 48 15.76 -9.89 3.04
N GLU A 49 17.08 -9.74 2.88
CA GLU A 49 18.03 -9.91 4.00
C GLU A 49 17.71 -8.98 5.18
N ALA A 50 17.32 -7.73 4.90
CA ALA A 50 16.92 -6.77 5.93
C ALA A 50 15.68 -7.26 6.69
N THR A 51 14.69 -7.81 5.98
CA THR A 51 13.49 -8.42 6.59
C THR A 51 13.87 -9.60 7.49
N THR A 52 14.72 -10.52 7.01
CA THR A 52 15.15 -11.69 7.79
C THR A 52 15.88 -11.28 9.07
N LYS A 53 16.84 -10.34 8.99
CA LYS A 53 17.58 -9.85 10.17
C LYS A 53 16.67 -9.22 11.22
N LEU A 54 15.73 -8.38 10.79
CA LEU A 54 14.77 -7.76 11.69
C LEU A 54 13.88 -8.81 12.37
N TRP A 55 13.41 -9.79 11.60
CA TRP A 55 12.57 -10.87 12.14
C TRP A 55 13.32 -11.75 13.14
N GLU A 56 14.58 -12.06 12.88
CA GLU A 56 15.44 -12.82 13.81
C GLU A 56 15.58 -12.10 15.17
N SER A 57 15.81 -10.78 15.17
CA SER A 57 15.89 -9.99 16.40
C SER A 57 14.59 -10.02 17.21
N VAL A 58 13.44 -9.97 16.54
CA VAL A 58 12.13 -10.08 17.21
C VAL A 58 11.91 -11.49 17.76
N LEU A 59 12.28 -12.52 17.00
CA LEU A 59 12.16 -13.92 17.42
C LEU A 59 13.01 -14.24 18.65
N GLU A 60 14.16 -13.60 18.84
CA GLU A 60 14.95 -13.73 20.07
C GLU A 60 14.16 -13.26 21.30
N GLY A 61 13.45 -12.14 21.19
CA GLY A 61 12.59 -11.63 22.26
C GLY A 61 11.43 -12.58 22.60
N ILE A 62 10.77 -13.14 21.58
CA ILE A 62 9.65 -14.07 21.75
C ILE A 62 10.08 -15.37 22.44
N LYS A 63 11.31 -15.86 22.20
CA LYS A 63 11.80 -17.11 22.82
C LYS A 63 12.04 -17.02 24.33
N ILE A 64 12.09 -15.80 24.87
CA ILE A 64 12.36 -15.53 26.28
C ILE A 64 11.04 -15.44 27.09
N GLU A 65 9.89 -15.31 26.42
CA GLU A 65 8.54 -15.36 27.01
C GLU A 65 8.03 -16.80 27.21
#